data_AF-A0A960N6R5-F1
#
_entry.id   AF-A0A960N6R5-F1
#
_cell.length_a   1.000
_cell.length_b   1.000
_cell.length_c   1.000
_cell.angle_alpha   90.00
_cell.angle_beta   90.00
_cell.angle_gamma   90.00
#
_symmetry.space_group_name_H-M   'P 1'
#
loop_
_entity.id
_entity.type
_entity.pdbx_description
1 polymer ?
#
loop_
_entity_poly.entity_id
_entity_poly.type
_entity_poly.pdbx_seq_one_letter_code
_entity_poly.pdbx_strand_id
1 'polypeptide(L)'
;MRNLDSIFDGAERSAPNPFRDDVFASGISPIPGVMEVHADALSRCLRAFESLFADRGSQAAPSGGTGRTLLLAAPRAGFGKSHLVGRVRAVTESLIAPIALPFDPARPVSWETMLVSIFNQYRSSRCPQHLACNLFEETVRYFQSQSVRFAMERGLVDEKELPETEIALRLQYREVFDPKSGNKMVSWLTKRSPEIMDSVAAALGQRWGLEFDDIVFWNRFFQDAVRPKSTALEQFRTLSVAGARDRLTQFLRIASDCRPVAFVADHLDGFFGSETAGMRIAEILTDLRFAVPRSVTLLCLNEDVWNSIFERNIPTA
;
A
#
# COMPACT_ATOMS: atom_id res chain seq x y z
N MET A 1 37.37 23.70 26.50
CA MET A 1 36.68 24.89 27.04
C MET A 1 37.01 26.11 26.18
N ARG A 2 36.14 26.42 25.21
CA ARG A 2 36.01 27.74 24.58
C ARG A 2 34.52 27.95 24.31
N ASN A 3 33.97 29.02 24.89
CA ASN A 3 32.56 29.41 24.82
C ASN A 3 32.18 29.81 23.38
N LEU A 4 31.02 29.33 22.92
CA LEU A 4 30.42 29.62 21.62
C LEU A 4 29.40 30.78 21.68
N ASP A 5 29.29 31.48 22.80
CA ASP A 5 28.21 32.44 23.06
C ASP A 5 28.44 33.87 22.53
N SER A 6 29.45 34.13 21.70
CA SER A 6 29.80 35.51 21.30
C SER A 6 29.74 35.81 19.80
N ILE A 7 28.94 35.10 18.99
CA ILE A 7 28.85 35.33 17.53
C ILE A 7 27.49 35.87 17.06
N PHE A 8 26.51 36.06 17.95
CA PHE A 8 25.19 36.59 17.57
C PHE A 8 24.82 37.84 18.36
N ASP A 9 25.58 38.91 18.17
CA ASP A 9 25.15 40.25 18.58
C ASP A 9 25.03 41.14 17.34
N GLY A 10 23.80 41.24 16.83
CA GLY A 10 23.42 42.16 15.76
C GLY A 10 22.70 41.51 14.58
N ALA A 11 21.37 41.38 14.68
CA ALA A 11 20.39 41.66 13.61
C ALA A 11 19.02 41.07 13.99
N GLU A 12 18.02 41.96 14.01
CA GLU A 12 16.58 41.76 13.86
C GLU A 12 15.87 40.66 14.68
N ARG A 13 14.75 41.05 15.29
CA ARG A 13 13.82 40.17 16.02
C ARG A 13 13.28 39.06 15.11
N SER A 14 14.06 37.99 14.91
CA SER A 14 13.57 36.75 14.35
C SER A 14 12.59 36.15 15.35
N ALA A 15 11.35 35.90 14.91
CA ALA A 15 10.42 35.12 15.69
C ALA A 15 11.12 33.79 16.06
N PRO A 16 11.11 33.39 17.35
CA PRO A 16 11.81 32.18 17.77
C PRO A 16 11.29 31.01 16.93
N ASN A 17 12.20 30.20 16.39
CA ASN A 17 11.84 29.00 15.65
C ASN A 17 10.83 28.19 16.50
N PRO A 18 9.55 28.10 16.08
CA PRO A 18 8.50 27.48 16.89
C PRO A 18 8.72 25.98 17.05
N PHE A 19 9.69 25.41 16.33
CA PHE A 19 10.09 24.01 16.37
C PHE A 19 11.44 23.80 17.06
N ARG A 20 12.00 24.82 17.75
CA ARG A 20 13.22 24.65 18.57
C ARG A 20 13.03 23.53 19.59
N ASP A 21 11.82 23.37 20.08
CA ASP A 21 11.44 22.34 21.03
C ASP A 21 10.91 21.06 20.35
N ASP A 22 10.89 20.99 19.01
CA ASP A 22 10.34 19.88 18.21
C ASP A 22 11.38 19.15 17.33
N VAL A 23 12.64 19.60 17.31
CA VAL A 23 13.74 18.88 16.65
C VAL A 23 14.32 17.88 17.64
N PHE A 24 13.90 16.62 17.55
CA PHE A 24 14.45 15.54 18.38
C PHE A 24 15.34 14.61 17.57
N ALA A 25 16.58 14.47 18.04
CA ALA A 25 17.46 13.39 17.65
C ALA A 25 16.79 12.03 17.96
N SER A 26 16.99 11.07 17.06
CA SER A 26 16.37 9.75 17.08
C SER A 26 16.45 9.07 18.46
N GLY A 27 15.27 8.92 19.08
CA GLY A 27 15.03 8.14 20.29
C GLY A 27 14.86 9.01 21.54
N ILE A 28 13.62 9.15 22.03
CA ILE A 28 13.19 9.18 23.44
C ILE A 28 11.64 9.41 23.49
N SER A 29 11.04 8.83 24.53
CA SER A 29 9.63 8.79 24.99
C SER A 29 8.69 9.96 24.62
N PRO A 30 7.39 9.70 24.40
CA PRO A 30 6.42 10.73 24.00
C PRO A 30 6.11 11.72 25.14
N ILE A 31 6.28 13.02 24.86
CA ILE A 31 5.91 14.13 25.75
C ILE A 31 4.39 14.37 25.65
N PRO A 32 3.67 14.63 26.78
CA PRO A 32 2.20 14.71 26.81
C PRO A 32 1.54 15.72 25.84
N GLY A 33 2.22 16.82 25.48
CA GLY A 33 1.70 17.82 24.53
C GLY A 33 1.74 17.41 23.05
N VAL A 34 2.58 16.43 22.68
CA VAL A 34 2.77 15.96 21.30
C VAL A 34 1.54 15.23 20.76
N MET A 35 0.70 14.69 21.66
CA MET A 35 -0.50 13.96 21.28
C MET A 35 -1.62 14.85 20.76
N GLU A 36 -1.67 16.12 21.19
CA GLU A 36 -2.69 17.10 20.78
C GLU A 36 -2.40 17.74 19.41
N VAL A 37 -1.11 17.86 19.05
CA VAL A 37 -0.70 18.41 17.76
C VAL A 37 -1.22 17.52 16.63
N HIS A 38 -2.00 18.10 15.72
CA HIS A 38 -2.71 17.42 14.62
C HIS A 38 -3.79 16.40 15.04
N ALA A 39 -4.32 16.44 16.27
CA ALA A 39 -5.32 15.48 16.73
C ALA A 39 -6.57 15.38 15.81
N ASP A 40 -7.08 16.50 15.31
CA ASP A 40 -8.22 16.50 14.37
C ASP A 40 -7.84 15.87 13.02
N ALA A 41 -6.69 16.25 12.45
CA ALA A 41 -6.22 15.68 11.18
C ALA A 41 -5.95 14.17 11.32
N LEU A 42 -5.34 13.74 12.42
CA LEU A 42 -5.15 12.32 12.75
C LEU A 42 -6.50 11.60 12.85
N SER A 43 -7.48 12.15 13.58
CA SER A 43 -8.83 11.58 13.69
C SER A 43 -9.51 11.42 12.33
N ARG A 44 -9.37 12.39 11.42
CA ARG A 44 -9.92 12.30 10.07
C ARG A 44 -9.22 11.22 9.24
N CYS A 45 -7.90 11.12 9.32
CA CYS A 45 -7.15 10.03 8.68
C CYS A 45 -7.61 8.67 9.20
N LEU A 46 -7.69 8.50 10.53
CA LEU A 46 -8.11 7.25 11.15
C LEU A 46 -9.54 6.87 10.75
N ARG A 47 -10.49 7.80 10.74
CA ARG A 47 -11.86 7.56 10.25
C ARG A 47 -11.90 7.10 8.78
N ALA A 48 -11.06 7.67 7.93
CA ALA A 48 -10.95 7.23 6.54
C ALA A 48 -10.45 5.78 6.45
N PHE A 49 -9.47 5.41 7.27
CA PHE A 49 -8.97 4.04 7.35
C PHE A 49 -9.97 3.06 7.96
N GLU A 50 -10.65 3.43 9.05
CA GLU A 50 -11.69 2.64 9.70
C GLU A 50 -12.80 2.25 8.72
N SER A 51 -13.19 3.17 7.84
CA SER A 51 -14.21 2.89 6.83
C SER A 51 -13.82 1.80 5.83
N LEU A 52 -12.52 1.55 5.59
CA LEU A 52 -12.06 0.48 4.71
C LEU A 52 -12.30 -0.93 5.28
N PHE A 53 -12.59 -1.04 6.57
CA PHE A 53 -12.87 -2.31 7.25
C PHE A 53 -14.37 -2.61 7.30
N ALA A 54 -15.24 -1.59 7.33
CA ALA A 54 -16.69 -1.76 7.34
C ALA A 54 -17.23 -2.40 6.04
N ASP A 55 -16.57 -2.13 4.91
CA ASP A 55 -16.97 -2.62 3.58
C ASP A 55 -16.78 -4.13 3.37
N ARG A 56 -16.26 -4.88 4.36
CA ARG A 56 -16.04 -6.34 4.27
C ARG A 56 -17.29 -7.19 4.54
N GLY A 57 -18.32 -6.61 5.18
CA GLY A 57 -19.47 -7.36 5.72
C GLY A 57 -20.69 -7.46 4.81
N SER A 58 -20.82 -6.58 3.82
CA SER A 58 -21.90 -6.62 2.83
C SER A 58 -21.40 -7.41 1.62
N GLN A 59 -22.18 -8.38 1.12
CA GLN A 59 -21.87 -9.10 -0.12
C GLN A 59 -21.33 -8.12 -1.15
N ALA A 60 -20.06 -8.32 -1.52
CA ALA A 60 -19.28 -7.38 -2.29
C ALA A 60 -20.07 -6.97 -3.54
N ALA A 61 -20.51 -5.72 -3.58
CA ALA A 61 -20.92 -5.13 -4.83
C ALA A 61 -19.70 -5.20 -5.76
N PRO A 62 -19.78 -5.88 -6.91
CA PRO A 62 -18.71 -5.83 -7.87
C PRO A 62 -18.54 -4.35 -8.23
N SER A 63 -17.33 -3.81 -8.09
CA SER A 63 -16.95 -2.49 -8.62
C SER A 63 -17.63 -1.23 -8.03
N GLY A 64 -18.10 -1.23 -6.78
CA GLY A 64 -18.83 -0.06 -6.22
C GLY A 64 -18.02 1.03 -5.50
N GLY A 65 -16.80 0.74 -5.03
CA GLY A 65 -16.01 1.68 -4.22
C GLY A 65 -14.86 2.32 -5.01
N THR A 66 -14.64 3.62 -4.84
CA THR A 66 -13.37 4.25 -5.22
C THR A 66 -12.51 4.41 -3.98
N GLY A 67 -11.19 4.27 -4.14
CA GLY A 67 -10.24 4.66 -3.12
C GLY A 67 -10.44 6.12 -2.71
N ARG A 68 -9.88 6.49 -1.57
CA ARG A 68 -9.98 7.86 -1.05
C ARG A 68 -8.64 8.57 -1.18
N THR A 69 -8.69 9.86 -1.46
CA THR A 69 -7.50 10.71 -1.42
C THR A 69 -7.71 11.78 -0.36
N LEU A 70 -6.80 11.85 0.60
CA LEU A 70 -6.76 12.88 1.63
C LEU A 70 -5.59 13.81 1.35
N LEU A 71 -5.88 15.09 1.19
CA LEU A 71 -4.87 16.13 1.06
C LEU A 71 -4.46 16.61 2.46
N LEU A 72 -3.20 16.42 2.79
CA LEU A 72 -2.55 16.99 3.97
C LEU A 72 -1.78 18.23 3.52
N ALA A 73 -2.49 19.36 3.44
CA ALA A 73 -1.90 20.65 3.10
C ALA A 73 -1.28 21.32 4.32
N ALA A 74 -0.17 22.03 4.13
CA ALA A 74 0.37 22.95 5.12
C ALA A 74 0.90 24.23 4.44
N PRO A 75 0.91 25.38 5.13
CA PRO A 75 1.36 26.65 4.55
C PRO A 75 2.82 26.63 4.06
N ARG A 76 3.70 25.88 4.72
CA ARG A 76 5.11 25.70 4.32
C ARG A 76 5.70 24.39 4.90
N ALA A 77 6.92 24.05 4.47
CA ALA A 77 7.71 22.99 5.07
C ALA A 77 7.92 23.21 6.59
N GLY A 78 8.06 22.11 7.34
CA GLY A 78 8.26 22.14 8.80
C GLY A 78 7.01 22.02 9.66
N PHE A 79 5.80 22.02 9.09
CA PHE A 79 4.52 21.91 9.82
C PHE A 79 4.14 20.49 10.28
N GLY A 80 5.11 19.59 10.48
CA GLY A 80 4.85 18.27 11.06
C GLY A 80 4.07 17.26 10.19
N LYS A 81 3.91 17.48 8.88
CA LYS A 81 3.20 16.54 7.97
C LYS A 81 3.77 15.12 8.02
N SER A 82 5.09 14.96 7.85
CA SER A 82 5.75 13.65 7.92
C SER A 82 5.65 13.03 9.32
N HIS A 83 5.61 13.85 10.38
CA HIS A 83 5.35 13.38 11.75
C HIS A 83 3.91 12.85 11.90
N LEU A 84 2.91 13.54 11.37
CA LEU A 84 1.52 13.06 11.32
C LEU A 84 1.40 11.74 10.55
N VAL A 85 2.05 11.63 9.38
CA VAL A 85 2.10 10.38 8.61
C VAL A 85 2.74 9.25 9.42
N GLY A 86 3.83 9.53 10.13
CA GLY A 86 4.46 8.57 11.05
C GLY A 86 3.52 8.08 12.15
N ARG A 87 2.75 8.99 12.77
CA ARG A 87 1.73 8.65 13.78
C ARG A 87 0.59 7.81 13.20
N VAL A 88 0.07 8.20 12.04
CA VAL A 88 -0.95 7.43 11.32
C VAL A 88 -0.43 6.01 11.08
N ARG A 89 0.78 5.89 10.51
CA ARG A 89 1.40 4.59 10.22
C ARG A 89 1.55 3.75 11.48
N ALA A 90 2.00 4.32 12.59
CA ALA A 90 2.16 3.61 13.86
C ALA A 90 0.84 3.08 14.40
N VAL A 91 -0.24 3.87 14.33
CA VAL A 91 -1.57 3.45 14.79
C VAL A 91 -2.19 2.39 13.86
N THR A 92 -1.93 2.47 12.55
CA THR A 92 -2.53 1.57 11.56
C THR A 92 -1.64 0.38 11.17
N GLU A 93 -0.44 0.27 11.75
CA GLU A 93 0.61 -0.66 11.30
C GLU A 93 0.11 -2.09 11.18
N SER A 94 -0.60 -2.58 12.19
CA SER A 94 -1.11 -3.95 12.22
C SER A 94 -2.30 -4.20 11.31
N LEU A 95 -2.92 -3.16 10.74
CA LEU A 95 -4.19 -3.25 10.03
C LEU A 95 -4.07 -2.94 8.53
N ILE A 96 -3.03 -2.19 8.13
CA ILE A 96 -2.91 -1.59 6.79
C ILE A 96 -1.52 -1.83 6.23
N ALA A 97 -1.43 -2.01 4.91
CA ALA A 97 -0.16 -2.06 4.19
C ALA A 97 0.26 -0.64 3.78
N PRO A 98 1.28 -0.03 4.41
CA PRO A 98 1.78 1.27 4.00
C PRO A 98 2.66 1.13 2.75
N ILE A 99 2.47 2.02 1.78
CA ILE A 99 3.26 2.10 0.55
C ILE A 99 3.69 3.56 0.37
N ALA A 100 4.99 3.80 0.38
CA ALA A 100 5.53 5.09 -0.04
C ALA A 100 5.54 5.14 -1.58
N LEU A 101 4.88 6.13 -2.16
CA LEU A 101 4.91 6.33 -3.60
C LEU A 101 6.30 6.89 -3.98
N PRO A 102 7.06 6.24 -4.90
CA PRO A 102 8.42 6.61 -5.27
C PRO A 102 8.49 7.84 -6.17
N PHE A 103 7.82 8.93 -5.78
CA PHE A 103 7.96 10.20 -6.45
C PHE A 103 9.28 10.84 -6.04
N ASP A 104 10.25 10.79 -6.94
CA ASP A 104 11.60 11.32 -6.79
C ASP A 104 11.86 12.27 -7.97
N PRO A 105 12.11 13.57 -7.74
CA PRO A 105 12.39 14.53 -8.81
C PRO A 105 13.59 14.14 -9.69
N ALA A 106 14.51 13.32 -9.17
CA ALA A 106 15.66 12.82 -9.93
C ALA A 106 15.31 11.64 -10.85
N ARG A 107 14.07 11.11 -10.80
CA ARG A 107 13.63 9.95 -11.59
C ARG A 107 12.37 10.27 -12.38
N PRO A 108 12.16 9.63 -13.55
CA PRO A 108 10.90 9.74 -14.27
C PRO A 108 9.72 9.26 -13.43
N VAL A 109 8.65 10.06 -13.39
CA VAL A 109 7.36 9.64 -12.82
C VAL A 109 6.69 8.67 -13.79
N SER A 110 6.88 7.37 -13.58
CA SER A 110 6.44 6.33 -14.51
C SER A 110 5.87 5.09 -13.82
N TRP A 111 4.98 4.37 -14.51
CA TRP A 111 4.33 3.16 -13.98
C TRP A 111 5.31 2.00 -13.76
N GLU A 112 6.38 1.93 -14.56
CA GLU A 112 7.45 0.94 -14.41
C GLU A 112 8.21 1.14 -13.09
N THR A 113 8.54 2.39 -12.78
CA THR A 113 9.21 2.75 -11.51
C THR A 113 8.29 2.46 -10.32
N MET A 114 7.01 2.80 -10.45
CA MET A 114 5.97 2.49 -9.46
C MET A 114 5.87 0.98 -9.20
N LEU A 115 5.76 0.18 -10.26
CA LEU A 115 5.62 -1.27 -10.18
C LEU A 115 6.80 -1.90 -9.43
N VAL A 116 8.03 -1.63 -9.87
CA VAL A 116 9.24 -2.21 -9.26
C VAL A 116 9.39 -1.75 -7.81
N SER A 117 9.18 -0.47 -7.52
CA SER A 117 9.30 0.06 -6.16
C SER A 117 8.29 -0.56 -5.20
N ILE A 118 7.01 -0.62 -5.60
CA ILE A 118 5.95 -1.16 -4.74
C ILE A 118 6.16 -2.65 -4.49
N PHE A 119 6.51 -3.44 -5.51
CA PHE A 119 6.84 -4.84 -5.33
C PHE A 119 8.01 -5.04 -4.36
N ASN A 120 9.08 -4.24 -4.50
CA ASN A 120 10.21 -4.28 -3.59
C ASN A 120 9.81 -3.92 -2.15
N GLN A 121 8.96 -2.92 -1.97
CA GLN A 121 8.41 -2.55 -0.66
C GLN A 121 7.61 -3.69 -0.03
N TYR A 122 6.76 -4.39 -0.79
CA TYR A 122 6.00 -5.55 -0.29
C TYR A 122 6.90 -6.72 0.11
N ARG A 123 8.00 -6.95 -0.63
CA ARG A 123 8.95 -8.03 -0.33
C ARG A 123 9.86 -7.71 0.85
N SER A 124 10.21 -6.44 1.05
CA SER A 124 11.08 -6.01 2.14
C SER A 124 10.31 -5.79 3.45
N SER A 125 9.05 -5.36 3.38
CA SER A 125 8.23 -5.08 4.55
C SER A 125 7.69 -6.35 5.20
N ARG A 126 7.96 -6.53 6.49
CA ARG A 126 7.43 -7.65 7.27
C ARG A 126 5.92 -7.52 7.47
N CYS A 127 5.22 -8.65 7.49
CA CYS A 127 3.83 -8.69 7.90
C CYS A 127 3.74 -8.45 9.42
N PRO A 128 3.06 -7.38 9.88
CA PRO A 128 3.01 -7.06 11.31
C PRO A 128 2.23 -8.09 12.14
N GLN A 129 1.28 -8.79 11.50
CA GLN A 129 0.47 -9.83 12.15
C GLN A 129 1.16 -11.20 12.16
N HIS A 130 2.17 -11.42 11.31
CA HIS A 130 2.92 -12.67 11.27
C HIS A 130 4.35 -12.44 10.78
N LEU A 131 5.29 -12.30 11.71
CA LEU A 131 6.68 -11.91 11.43
C LEU A 131 7.48 -12.90 10.57
N ALA A 132 6.98 -14.11 10.36
CA ALA A 132 7.65 -15.12 9.53
C ALA A 132 7.51 -14.86 8.02
N CYS A 133 6.61 -13.94 7.63
CA CYS A 133 6.41 -13.57 6.24
C CYS A 133 6.49 -12.05 6.00
N ASN A 134 6.72 -11.67 4.75
CA ASN A 134 6.58 -10.30 4.26
C ASN A 134 5.17 -10.04 3.68
N LEU A 135 4.84 -8.78 3.39
CA LEU A 135 3.53 -8.42 2.84
C LEU A 135 3.25 -9.07 1.48
N PHE A 136 4.30 -9.31 0.67
CA PHE A 136 4.16 -10.03 -0.60
C PHE A 136 3.72 -11.48 -0.35
N GLU A 137 4.41 -12.19 0.53
CA GLU A 137 4.09 -13.57 0.92
C GLU A 137 2.71 -13.66 1.58
N GLU A 138 2.33 -12.68 2.41
CA GLU A 138 0.97 -12.59 2.97
C GLU A 138 -0.08 -12.54 1.84
N THR A 139 0.13 -11.69 0.84
CA THR A 139 -0.75 -11.57 -0.34
C THR A 139 -0.83 -12.89 -1.12
N VAL A 140 0.30 -13.57 -1.33
CA VAL A 140 0.34 -14.88 -2.02
C VAL A 140 -0.45 -15.94 -1.24
N ARG A 141 -0.21 -16.05 0.07
CA ARG A 141 -0.90 -17.01 0.95
C ARG A 141 -2.40 -16.73 0.99
N TYR A 142 -2.80 -15.45 0.96
CA TYR A 142 -4.19 -15.04 0.85
C TYR A 142 -4.81 -15.47 -0.49
N PHE A 143 -4.13 -15.22 -1.62
CA PHE A 143 -4.58 -15.66 -2.95
C PHE A 143 -4.78 -17.18 -2.99
N GLN A 144 -3.84 -17.95 -2.44
CA GLN A 144 -3.93 -19.40 -2.35
C GLN A 144 -5.12 -19.86 -1.49
N SER A 145 -5.32 -19.24 -0.33
CA SER A 145 -6.49 -19.50 0.52
C SER A 145 -7.80 -19.22 -0.21
N GLN A 146 -7.94 -18.06 -0.87
CA GLN A 146 -9.15 -17.75 -1.63
C GLN A 146 -9.38 -18.77 -2.74
N SER A 147 -8.33 -19.17 -3.47
CA SER A 147 -8.44 -20.17 -4.54
C SER A 147 -9.05 -21.48 -4.04
N VAL A 148 -8.60 -21.96 -2.87
CA VAL A 148 -9.15 -23.19 -2.27
C VAL A 148 -10.57 -22.97 -1.77
N ARG A 149 -10.84 -21.85 -1.08
CA ARG A 149 -12.17 -21.56 -0.53
C ARG A 149 -13.23 -21.44 -1.63
N PHE A 150 -12.92 -20.78 -2.75
CA PHE A 150 -13.81 -20.75 -3.91
C PHE A 150 -14.01 -22.13 -4.55
N ALA A 151 -13.00 -23.00 -4.54
CA ALA A 151 -13.15 -24.38 -5.03
C ALA A 151 -14.10 -25.18 -4.13
N MET A 152 -14.04 -24.97 -2.81
CA MET A 152 -14.99 -25.58 -1.86
C MET A 152 -16.41 -25.06 -2.06
N GLU A 153 -16.59 -23.74 -2.20
CA GLU A 153 -17.91 -23.11 -2.45
C GLU A 153 -18.56 -23.61 -3.74
N ARG A 154 -17.75 -23.99 -4.73
CA ARG A 154 -18.20 -24.58 -6.00
C ARG A 154 -18.36 -26.10 -5.96
N GLY A 155 -18.08 -26.76 -4.83
CA GLY A 155 -18.18 -28.21 -4.67
C GLY A 155 -17.13 -29.01 -5.44
N LEU A 156 -16.04 -28.39 -5.88
CA LEU A 156 -14.92 -29.08 -6.56
C LEU A 156 -14.05 -29.86 -5.58
N VAL A 157 -14.00 -29.41 -4.32
CA VAL A 157 -13.15 -29.98 -3.28
C VAL A 157 -13.98 -30.18 -2.02
N ASP A 158 -14.08 -31.43 -1.58
CA ASP A 158 -14.69 -31.77 -0.30
C ASP A 158 -13.75 -31.45 0.86
N GLU A 159 -14.31 -30.99 1.99
CA GLU A 159 -13.51 -30.67 3.19
C GLU A 159 -12.69 -31.88 3.70
N LYS A 160 -13.17 -33.10 3.46
CA LYS A 160 -12.46 -34.34 3.84
C LYS A 160 -11.18 -34.59 3.03
N GLU A 161 -11.07 -34.00 1.83
CA GLU A 161 -9.89 -34.13 0.97
C GLU A 161 -8.81 -33.10 1.30
N LEU A 162 -9.16 -32.07 2.08
CA LEU A 162 -8.25 -31.00 2.42
C LEU A 162 -7.35 -31.38 3.60
N PRO A 163 -6.04 -31.05 3.51
CA PRO A 163 -5.15 -31.11 4.66
C PRO A 163 -5.57 -30.22 5.84
N GLU A 164 -6.40 -29.19 5.61
CA GLU A 164 -6.80 -28.18 6.60
C GLU A 164 -8.28 -27.78 6.47
N THR A 165 -8.86 -27.29 7.55
CA THR A 165 -10.28 -26.88 7.63
C THR A 165 -10.56 -25.55 6.93
N GLU A 166 -11.83 -25.28 6.54
CA GLU A 166 -12.23 -23.97 5.99
C GLU A 166 -11.90 -22.82 6.95
N ILE A 167 -12.09 -23.05 8.25
CA ILE A 167 -11.82 -22.06 9.29
C ILE A 167 -10.32 -21.72 9.33
N ALA A 168 -9.44 -22.72 9.22
CA ALA A 168 -8.00 -22.51 9.16
C ALA A 168 -7.60 -21.76 7.88
N LEU A 169 -8.19 -22.12 6.72
CA LEU A 169 -7.99 -21.38 5.47
C LEU A 169 -8.44 -19.92 5.59
N ARG A 170 -9.48 -19.62 6.37
CA ARG A 170 -9.99 -18.25 6.53
C ARG A 170 -9.17 -17.41 7.53
N LEU A 171 -8.83 -17.98 8.68
CA LEU A 171 -8.28 -17.23 9.82
C LEU A 171 -6.77 -17.38 9.98
N GLN A 172 -6.20 -18.49 9.50
CA GLN A 172 -4.81 -18.91 9.70
C GLN A 172 -4.10 -19.18 8.37
N TYR A 173 -4.56 -18.56 7.27
CA TYR A 173 -3.99 -18.77 5.94
C TYR A 173 -2.48 -18.49 5.89
N ARG A 174 -1.99 -17.60 6.76
CA ARG A 174 -0.57 -17.24 6.82
C ARG A 174 0.25 -18.44 7.29
N GLU A 175 -0.17 -19.15 8.33
CA GLU A 175 0.51 -20.33 8.85
C GLU A 175 0.30 -21.54 7.93
N VAL A 176 -0.94 -21.71 7.46
CA VAL A 176 -1.38 -22.85 6.64
C VAL A 176 -0.61 -22.93 5.31
N PHE A 177 -0.41 -21.78 4.65
CA PHE A 177 0.33 -21.70 3.39
C PHE A 177 1.80 -21.30 3.58
N ASP A 178 2.35 -21.44 4.80
CA ASP A 178 3.79 -21.28 5.01
C ASP A 178 4.55 -22.52 4.51
N PRO A 179 5.46 -22.40 3.53
CA PRO A 179 6.26 -23.54 3.09
C PRO A 179 7.16 -24.13 4.19
N LYS A 180 7.42 -23.38 5.26
CA LYS A 180 8.26 -23.79 6.39
C LYS A 180 7.48 -24.37 7.56
N SER A 181 6.14 -24.30 7.59
CA SER A 181 5.34 -24.81 8.72
C SER A 181 5.23 -26.33 8.76
N GLY A 182 5.67 -27.04 7.71
CA GLY A 182 5.47 -28.48 7.56
C GLY A 182 4.05 -28.86 7.10
N ASN A 183 3.18 -27.88 6.90
CA ASN A 183 1.83 -28.08 6.39
C ASN A 183 1.85 -28.59 4.93
N LYS A 184 0.96 -29.53 4.60
CA LYS A 184 0.87 -30.12 3.26
C LYS A 184 0.05 -29.28 2.28
N MET A 185 -0.65 -28.23 2.73
CA MET A 185 -1.55 -27.41 1.91
C MET A 185 -0.89 -26.82 0.66
N VAL A 186 0.32 -26.28 0.76
CA VAL A 186 1.05 -25.75 -0.41
C VAL A 186 1.27 -26.87 -1.44
N SER A 187 1.77 -28.03 -1.00
CA SER A 187 2.05 -29.16 -1.88
C SER A 187 0.77 -29.77 -2.49
N TRP A 188 -0.33 -29.77 -1.74
CA TRP A 188 -1.65 -30.21 -2.21
C TRP A 188 -2.17 -29.25 -3.28
N LEU A 189 -2.13 -27.95 -3.04
CA LEU A 189 -2.60 -26.93 -3.97
C LEU A 189 -1.76 -26.92 -5.25
N THR A 190 -0.44 -27.04 -5.16
CA THR A 190 0.43 -27.11 -6.34
C THR A 190 0.05 -28.29 -7.26
N LYS A 191 -0.31 -29.45 -6.70
CA LYS A 191 -0.70 -30.62 -7.49
C LYS A 191 -2.05 -30.45 -8.19
N ARG A 192 -3.02 -29.80 -7.54
CA ARG A 192 -4.37 -29.55 -8.08
C ARG A 192 -4.52 -28.18 -8.74
N SER A 193 -3.44 -27.40 -8.86
CA SER A 193 -3.52 -26.02 -9.33
C SER A 193 -4.17 -25.86 -10.71
N PRO A 194 -3.91 -26.71 -11.73
CA PRO A 194 -4.58 -26.57 -13.03
C PRO A 194 -6.11 -26.75 -12.92
N GLU A 195 -6.54 -27.87 -12.31
CA GLU A 195 -7.95 -28.21 -12.09
C GLU A 195 -8.69 -27.11 -11.29
N ILE A 196 -8.07 -26.63 -10.21
CA ILE A 196 -8.66 -25.57 -9.39
C ILE A 196 -8.77 -24.28 -10.21
N MET A 197 -7.71 -23.84 -10.90
CA MET A 197 -7.73 -22.58 -11.64
C MET A 197 -8.76 -22.58 -12.78
N ASP A 198 -8.89 -23.68 -13.52
CA ASP A 198 -9.89 -23.82 -14.59
C ASP A 198 -11.31 -23.60 -14.07
N SER A 199 -11.57 -24.04 -12.83
CA SER A 199 -12.87 -23.85 -12.17
C SER A 199 -13.02 -22.49 -11.50
N VAL A 200 -12.03 -22.00 -10.75
CA VAL A 200 -12.20 -20.84 -9.85
C VAL A 200 -11.78 -19.51 -10.44
N ALA A 201 -11.00 -19.49 -11.53
CA ALA A 201 -10.42 -18.25 -12.04
C ALA A 201 -11.48 -17.20 -12.42
N ALA A 202 -12.62 -17.62 -12.96
CA ALA A 202 -13.72 -16.70 -13.25
C ALA A 202 -14.33 -16.07 -11.98
N ALA A 203 -14.46 -16.83 -10.88
CA ALA A 203 -14.97 -16.31 -9.61
C ALA A 203 -13.98 -15.35 -8.94
N LEU A 204 -12.69 -15.70 -8.95
CA LEU A 204 -11.63 -14.82 -8.48
C LEU A 204 -11.54 -13.55 -9.33
N GLY A 205 -11.72 -13.68 -10.64
CA GLY A 205 -11.80 -12.57 -11.58
C GLY A 205 -12.94 -11.62 -11.26
N GLN A 206 -14.15 -12.14 -11.00
CA GLN A 206 -15.28 -11.31 -10.55
C GLN A 206 -14.99 -10.60 -9.22
N ARG A 207 -14.36 -11.31 -8.25
CA ARG A 207 -14.03 -10.74 -6.94
C ARG A 207 -13.06 -9.56 -7.04
N TRP A 208 -12.02 -9.70 -7.86
CA TRP A 208 -10.95 -8.69 -7.96
C TRP A 208 -11.07 -7.79 -9.18
N GLY A 209 -12.10 -7.96 -10.02
CA GLY A 209 -12.26 -7.22 -11.28
C GLY A 209 -11.12 -7.51 -12.26
N LEU A 210 -10.75 -8.78 -12.40
CA LEU A 210 -9.67 -9.27 -13.25
C LEU A 210 -10.21 -10.21 -14.32
N GLU A 211 -9.53 -10.26 -15.48
CA GLU A 211 -9.86 -11.25 -16.50
C GLU A 211 -9.34 -12.64 -16.12
N PHE A 212 -9.88 -13.67 -16.77
CA PHE A 212 -9.47 -15.06 -16.52
C PHE A 212 -7.96 -15.25 -16.69
N ASP A 213 -7.40 -14.74 -17.79
CA ASP A 213 -5.98 -14.87 -18.11
C ASP A 213 -5.08 -14.13 -17.09
N ASP A 214 -5.56 -13.03 -16.52
CA ASP A 214 -4.85 -12.33 -15.44
C ASP A 214 -4.78 -13.16 -14.18
N ILE A 215 -5.88 -13.81 -13.78
CA ILE A 215 -5.88 -14.70 -12.60
C ILE A 215 -4.93 -15.88 -12.81
N VAL A 216 -4.96 -16.49 -13.99
CA VAL A 216 -4.07 -17.60 -14.34
C VAL A 216 -2.62 -17.14 -14.34
N PHE A 217 -2.33 -15.95 -14.88
CA PHE A 217 -1.01 -15.33 -14.82
C PHE A 217 -0.55 -15.13 -13.37
N TRP A 218 -1.37 -14.51 -12.51
CA TRP A 218 -1.01 -14.24 -11.11
C TRP A 218 -0.79 -15.53 -10.32
N ASN A 219 -1.60 -16.57 -10.54
CA ASN A 219 -1.38 -17.86 -9.91
C ASN A 219 0.00 -18.45 -10.26
N ARG A 220 0.38 -18.47 -11.55
CA ARG A 220 1.70 -18.96 -11.97
C ARG A 220 2.82 -18.09 -11.42
N PHE A 221 2.68 -16.77 -11.56
CA PHE A 221 3.66 -15.82 -11.06
C PHE A 221 3.90 -15.97 -9.55
N PHE A 222 2.83 -16.07 -8.74
CA PHE A 222 2.95 -16.24 -7.30
C PHE A 222 3.63 -17.55 -6.92
N GLN A 223 3.33 -18.65 -7.62
CA GLN A 223 4.00 -19.93 -7.39
C GLN A 223 5.51 -19.88 -7.68
N ASP A 224 5.93 -19.08 -8.66
CA ASP A 224 7.34 -18.90 -9.00
C ASP A 224 8.02 -17.86 -8.11
N ALA A 225 7.34 -16.76 -7.77
CA ALA A 225 7.89 -15.61 -7.05
C ALA A 225 8.22 -15.88 -5.56
N VAL A 226 7.60 -16.91 -4.96
CA VAL A 226 7.87 -17.35 -3.59
C VAL A 226 9.01 -18.36 -3.48
N ARG A 227 9.53 -18.87 -4.61
CA ARG A 227 10.65 -19.81 -4.61
C ARG A 227 11.95 -19.10 -4.21
N PRO A 228 12.86 -19.78 -3.48
CA PRO A 228 14.19 -19.23 -3.21
C PRO A 228 14.91 -18.83 -4.50
N LYS A 229 15.55 -17.66 -4.52
CA LYS A 229 16.28 -17.10 -5.68
C LYS A 229 15.42 -16.90 -6.94
N SER A 230 14.10 -16.74 -6.78
CA SER A 230 13.21 -16.46 -7.89
C SER A 230 13.60 -15.19 -8.66
N THR A 231 13.64 -15.31 -9.99
CA THR A 231 13.83 -14.20 -10.92
C THR A 231 12.49 -13.73 -11.51
N ALA A 232 11.35 -14.11 -10.91
CA ALA A 232 10.04 -13.81 -11.47
C ALA A 232 9.82 -12.31 -11.75
N LEU A 233 10.40 -11.42 -10.95
CA LEU A 233 10.31 -9.96 -11.16
C LEU A 233 11.02 -9.47 -12.43
N GLU A 234 11.96 -10.25 -12.99
CA GLU A 234 12.65 -9.88 -14.24
C GLU A 234 11.67 -9.78 -15.41
N GLN A 235 10.56 -10.53 -15.37
CA GLN A 235 9.51 -10.44 -16.40
C GLN A 235 8.83 -9.06 -16.44
N PHE A 236 8.92 -8.27 -15.37
CA PHE A 236 8.34 -6.92 -15.32
C PHE A 236 9.22 -5.88 -16.00
N ARG A 237 10.52 -6.16 -16.21
CA ARG A 237 11.46 -5.21 -16.83
C ARG A 237 11.18 -4.97 -18.31
N THR A 238 10.51 -5.91 -18.98
CA THR A 238 10.21 -5.85 -20.41
C THR A 238 8.78 -5.39 -20.70
N LEU A 239 8.04 -4.95 -19.68
CA LEU A 239 6.67 -4.46 -19.86
C LEU A 239 6.66 -3.08 -20.50
N SER A 240 5.63 -2.82 -21.29
CA SER A 240 5.28 -1.45 -21.70
C SER A 240 4.75 -0.65 -20.52
N VAL A 241 4.68 0.68 -20.65
CA VAL A 241 4.05 1.58 -19.65
C VAL A 241 2.65 1.09 -19.27
N ALA A 242 1.83 0.72 -20.27
CA ALA A 242 0.49 0.20 -20.05
C ALA A 242 0.51 -1.16 -19.33
N GLY A 243 1.38 -2.08 -19.77
CA GLY A 243 1.54 -3.38 -19.11
C GLY A 243 2.00 -3.26 -17.66
N ALA A 244 2.87 -2.31 -17.34
CA ALA A 244 3.32 -2.05 -15.98
C ALA A 244 2.19 -1.48 -15.10
N ARG A 245 1.39 -0.55 -15.64
CA ARG A 245 0.18 -0.03 -14.99
C ARG A 245 -0.82 -1.15 -14.69
N ASP A 246 -1.10 -1.98 -15.67
CA ASP A 246 -2.06 -3.07 -15.53
C ASP A 246 -1.55 -4.06 -14.49
N ARG A 247 -0.31 -4.56 -14.59
CA ARG A 247 0.23 -5.49 -13.58
C ARG A 247 0.28 -4.90 -12.17
N LEU A 248 0.61 -3.61 -12.02
CA LEU A 248 0.59 -2.97 -10.70
C LEU A 248 -0.83 -2.89 -10.13
N THR A 249 -1.79 -2.41 -10.91
CA THR A 249 -3.17 -2.23 -10.44
C THR A 249 -3.84 -3.56 -10.13
N GLN A 250 -3.60 -4.60 -10.94
CA GLN A 250 -4.09 -5.95 -10.68
C GLN A 250 -3.52 -6.52 -9.37
N PHE A 251 -2.20 -6.40 -9.15
CA PHE A 251 -1.58 -6.81 -7.89
C PHE A 251 -2.19 -6.08 -6.69
N LEU A 252 -2.35 -4.76 -6.78
CA LEU A 252 -2.90 -3.94 -5.70
C LEU A 252 -4.38 -4.25 -5.41
N ARG A 253 -5.17 -4.67 -6.41
CA ARG A 253 -6.55 -5.17 -6.19
C ARG A 253 -6.54 -6.44 -5.32
N ILE A 254 -5.67 -7.40 -5.64
CA ILE A 254 -5.51 -8.64 -4.85
C ILE A 254 -4.99 -8.30 -3.44
N ALA A 255 -3.93 -7.49 -3.35
CA ALA A 255 -3.29 -7.12 -2.09
C ALA A 255 -4.22 -6.33 -1.17
N SER A 256 -4.98 -5.36 -1.71
CA SER A 256 -5.92 -4.55 -0.92
C SER A 256 -7.12 -5.34 -0.39
N ASP A 257 -7.49 -6.44 -1.05
CA ASP A 257 -8.49 -7.38 -0.53
C ASP A 257 -7.96 -8.20 0.66
N CYS A 258 -6.69 -8.59 0.60
CA CYS A 258 -5.97 -9.23 1.71
C CYS A 258 -5.88 -8.27 2.91
N ARG A 259 -5.35 -7.06 2.68
CA ARG A 259 -5.09 -6.02 3.68
C ARG A 259 -5.25 -4.65 3.01
N PRO A 260 -6.06 -3.72 3.55
CA PRO A 260 -6.20 -2.39 2.99
C PRO A 260 -4.86 -1.69 2.79
N VAL A 261 -4.79 -0.81 1.80
CA VAL A 261 -3.54 -0.15 1.39
C VAL A 261 -3.57 1.34 1.73
N ALA A 262 -2.49 1.84 2.32
CA ALA A 262 -2.23 3.27 2.48
C ALA A 262 -1.14 3.71 1.52
N PHE A 263 -1.48 4.49 0.51
CA PHE A 263 -0.47 5.16 -0.32
C PHE A 263 -0.04 6.46 0.34
N VAL A 264 1.25 6.72 0.41
CA VAL A 264 1.82 7.95 0.96
C VAL A 264 2.62 8.63 -0.13
N ALA A 265 2.11 9.75 -0.63
CA ALA A 265 2.88 10.70 -1.43
C ALA A 265 3.38 11.81 -0.49
N ASP A 266 4.66 11.75 -0.12
CA ASP A 266 5.34 12.78 0.67
C ASP A 266 6.51 13.37 -0.13
N HIS A 267 7.07 14.48 0.34
CA HIS A 267 8.23 15.15 -0.25
C HIS A 267 8.06 15.60 -1.71
N LEU A 268 6.86 16.04 -2.08
CA LEU A 268 6.55 16.52 -3.43
C LEU A 268 7.11 17.92 -3.73
N ASP A 269 7.74 18.57 -2.76
CA ASP A 269 8.33 19.92 -2.88
C ASP A 269 9.34 20.03 -4.03
N GLY A 270 10.08 18.94 -4.31
CA GLY A 270 11.06 18.92 -5.40
C GLY A 270 10.46 18.95 -6.81
N PHE A 271 9.13 18.83 -6.95
CA PHE A 271 8.43 18.98 -8.22
C PHE A 271 7.93 20.41 -8.47
N PHE A 272 8.21 21.36 -7.56
CA PHE A 272 7.79 22.76 -7.69
C PHE A 272 8.13 23.34 -9.07
N GLY A 273 7.15 23.98 -9.71
CA GLY A 273 7.30 24.56 -11.06
C GLY A 273 7.28 23.55 -12.22
N SER A 274 7.21 22.23 -11.97
CA SER A 274 7.11 21.21 -13.01
C SER A 274 5.66 20.77 -13.24
N GLU A 275 4.97 21.46 -14.15
CA GLU A 275 3.58 21.14 -14.51
C GLU A 275 3.43 19.72 -15.08
N THR A 276 4.35 19.31 -15.97
CA THR A 276 4.29 17.99 -16.62
C THR A 276 4.41 16.84 -15.62
N ALA A 277 5.35 16.93 -14.67
CA ALA A 277 5.50 15.93 -13.61
C ALA A 277 4.29 15.94 -12.65
N GLY A 278 3.79 17.13 -12.33
CA GLY A 278 2.58 17.32 -11.53
C GLY A 278 1.35 16.63 -12.11
N MET A 279 1.06 16.88 -13.39
CA MET A 279 -0.04 16.23 -14.09
C MET A 279 0.13 14.71 -14.13
N ARG A 280 1.37 14.23 -14.35
CA ARG A 280 1.65 12.80 -14.33
C ARG A 280 1.41 12.15 -12.96
N ILE A 281 1.77 12.86 -11.88
CA ILE A 281 1.46 12.43 -10.51
C ILE A 281 -0.06 12.38 -10.31
N ALA A 282 -0.79 13.43 -10.69
CA ALA A 282 -2.25 13.49 -10.57
C ALA A 282 -2.94 12.34 -11.33
N GLU A 283 -2.50 12.04 -12.55
CA GLU A 283 -2.98 10.90 -13.36
C GLU A 283 -2.77 9.58 -12.62
N ILE A 284 -1.55 9.32 -12.12
CA ILE A 284 -1.24 8.08 -11.40
C ILE A 284 -2.09 7.96 -10.14
N LEU A 285 -2.21 9.02 -9.35
CA LEU A 285 -3.02 9.01 -8.13
C LEU A 285 -4.50 8.79 -8.41
N THR A 286 -5.01 9.37 -9.50
CA THR A 286 -6.39 9.20 -9.96
C THR A 286 -6.63 7.75 -10.40
N ASP A 287 -5.72 7.19 -11.19
CA ASP A 287 -5.79 5.79 -11.62
C ASP A 287 -5.74 4.84 -10.43
N LEU A 288 -4.83 5.04 -9.47
CA LEU A 288 -4.76 4.23 -8.25
C LEU A 288 -6.05 4.31 -7.44
N ARG A 289 -6.65 5.50 -7.34
CA ARG A 289 -7.91 5.72 -6.64
C ARG A 289 -9.04 4.91 -7.26
N PHE A 290 -9.17 4.88 -8.59
CA PHE A 290 -10.22 4.11 -9.26
C PHE A 290 -9.92 2.62 -9.32
N ALA A 291 -8.64 2.25 -9.44
CA ALA A 291 -8.24 0.87 -9.59
C ALA A 291 -8.21 0.10 -8.27
N VAL A 292 -8.00 0.76 -7.13
CA VAL A 292 -7.80 0.10 -5.83
C VAL A 292 -8.83 0.60 -4.81
N PRO A 293 -10.05 0.02 -4.78
CA PRO A 293 -11.15 0.50 -3.93
C PRO A 293 -10.82 0.53 -2.43
N ARG A 294 -10.10 -0.47 -1.92
CA ARG A 294 -9.73 -0.59 -0.50
C ARG A 294 -8.42 0.11 -0.20
N SER A 295 -8.34 1.37 -0.59
CA SER A 295 -7.16 2.20 -0.38
C SER A 295 -7.47 3.63 0.08
N VAL A 296 -6.51 4.21 0.80
CA VAL A 296 -6.45 5.64 1.11
C VAL A 296 -5.08 6.17 0.67
N THR A 297 -5.09 7.23 -0.12
CA THR A 297 -3.90 7.98 -0.49
C THR A 297 -3.78 9.20 0.43
N LEU A 298 -2.67 9.31 1.15
CA LEU A 298 -2.27 10.51 1.87
C LEU A 298 -1.34 11.32 0.96
N LEU A 299 -1.85 12.45 0.46
CA LEU A 299 -1.11 13.38 -0.37
C LEU A 299 -0.60 14.53 0.50
N CYS A 300 0.69 14.55 0.80
CA CYS A 300 1.32 15.56 1.64
C CYS A 300 1.91 16.66 0.75
N LEU A 301 1.32 17.85 0.82
CA LEU A 301 1.69 18.99 -0.04
C LEU A 301 1.84 20.26 0.79
N ASN A 302 2.76 21.13 0.36
CA ASN A 302 2.74 22.53 0.77
C ASN A 302 1.81 23.32 -0.14
N GLU A 303 1.23 24.42 0.36
CA GLU A 303 0.31 25.28 -0.40
C GLU A 303 0.96 25.90 -1.65
N ASP A 304 2.25 26.22 -1.60
CA ASP A 304 3.02 26.74 -2.74
C ASP A 304 3.12 25.72 -3.89
N VAL A 305 3.37 24.45 -3.58
CA VAL A 305 3.38 23.35 -4.56
C VAL A 305 1.97 23.14 -5.12
N TRP A 306 0.94 23.18 -4.27
CA TRP A 306 -0.46 23.10 -4.70
C TRP A 306 -0.81 24.19 -5.70
N ASN A 307 -0.54 25.45 -5.35
CA ASN A 307 -0.85 26.62 -6.17
C ASN A 307 -0.04 26.64 -7.48
N SER A 308 1.21 26.16 -7.44
CA SER A 308 2.09 26.15 -8.61
C SER A 308 1.75 25.07 -9.62
N ILE A 309 1.23 23.92 -9.18
CA ILE A 309 1.14 22.70 -10.02
C ILE A 309 -0.30 22.27 -10.27
N PHE A 310 -1.14 22.33 -9.24
CA PHE A 310 -2.45 21.66 -9.21
C PHE A 310 -3.62 22.64 -9.29
N GLU A 311 -3.56 23.78 -8.59
CA GLU A 311 -4.68 24.72 -8.46
C GLU A 311 -5.20 25.25 -9.80
N ARG A 312 -4.29 25.52 -10.75
CA ARG A 312 -4.64 26.07 -12.08
C ARG A 312 -5.01 25.01 -13.12
N ASN A 313 -4.68 23.74 -12.84
CA ASN A 313 -4.68 22.67 -13.83
C ASN A 313 -5.70 21.56 -13.52
N ILE A 314 -6.18 21.48 -12.29
CA ILE A 314 -7.31 20.63 -11.93
C ILE A 314 -8.59 21.46 -12.15
N PRO A 315 -9.56 20.99 -12.96
CA PRO A 315 -10.83 21.68 -13.11
C PRO A 315 -11.47 21.89 -11.74
N THR A 316 -11.81 23.13 -11.40
CA THR A 316 -12.61 23.42 -10.21
C THR A 316 -13.94 22.70 -10.37
N ALA A 317 -14.29 21.89 -9.37
CA ALA A 317 -15.59 21.20 -9.30
C ALA A 317 -16.75 22.18 -9.21
#